data_AF-A0A958KBB5-F1
#
_entry.id   AF-A0A958KBB5-F1
#
_cell.length_a   1.000
_cell.length_b   1.000
_cell.length_c   1.000
_cell.angle_alpha   90.00
_cell.angle_beta   90.00
_cell.angle_gamma   90.00
#
_symmetry.space_group_name_H-M   'P 1'
#
loop_
_entity.id
_entity.type
_entity.pdbx_description
1 polymer ?
#
loop_
_entity_poly.entity_id
_entity_poly.type
_entity_poly.pdbx_seq_one_letter_code
_entity_poly.pdbx_strand_id
1 'polypeptide(L)'
;FVLSGSSTVDVTFAAFVNCALVAFAIGVSRREDLEGTRITSFAFFIFSALAFLTKGPAGLMLIALPICAFCLIEKNLACLRTLNWWIGTILFCAISVPWFYLVEKAVPGSNWYFFVHENFLRFLVKDYGGRHGAAHVHSYGYIWLMLLISIFPWSALLVRDLFFSAKSFSSFKYNSETRWPIYALFCGLAPMVFFTFARSILPAYVLPGIPGLSIFLGYVIYEISLPQSKISISRFSRGYYPNTAVLASSMVVVMLAGLLVAMPFIEPNKSASAILEVIADESRGTDTVVGVTTANNYSPFWTSGAYEQELSRPLKIAFADQSDLRNAKFKNLIVRDGEAYNFLNEHRESYREVASRGKWRWYTRNTQATN
;
A
#
# COMPACT_ATOMS: atom_id res chain seq x y z
N PHE A 1 5.83 1.57 7.68
CA PHE A 1 5.66 0.99 9.03
C PHE A 1 4.29 0.34 9.22
N VAL A 2 3.17 1.08 9.06
CA VAL A 2 1.83 0.47 9.25
C VAL A 2 1.54 -0.63 8.23
N LEU A 3 1.80 -0.38 6.94
CA LEU A 3 1.52 -1.34 5.88
C LEU A 3 2.44 -2.57 5.90
N SER A 4 3.63 -2.51 6.51
CA SER A 4 4.51 -3.68 6.61
C SER A 4 3.99 -4.76 7.57
N GLY A 5 3.06 -4.41 8.47
CA GLY A 5 2.32 -5.38 9.28
C GLY A 5 1.00 -5.84 8.65
N SER A 6 0.67 -5.34 7.46
CA SER A 6 -0.56 -5.73 6.75
C SER A 6 -0.30 -6.92 5.83
N SER A 7 -1.17 -7.94 5.89
CA SER A 7 -1.17 -9.03 4.91
C SER A 7 -1.88 -8.56 3.65
N THR A 8 -1.14 -7.84 2.81
CA THR A 8 -1.62 -7.32 1.53
C THR A 8 -0.64 -7.67 0.42
N VAL A 9 -1.20 -7.96 -0.76
CA VAL A 9 -0.42 -8.31 -1.95
C VAL A 9 0.50 -7.16 -2.38
N ASP A 10 0.16 -5.92 -2.00
CA ASP A 10 0.92 -4.71 -2.32
C ASP A 10 2.32 -4.68 -1.67
N VAL A 11 2.51 -5.27 -0.48
CA VAL A 11 3.82 -5.30 0.19
C VAL A 11 4.76 -6.24 -0.54
N THR A 12 4.30 -7.45 -0.88
CA THR A 12 5.07 -8.42 -1.66
C THR A 12 5.40 -7.88 -3.05
N PHE A 13 4.43 -7.24 -3.69
CA PHE A 13 4.62 -6.55 -4.97
C PHE A 13 5.71 -5.47 -4.89
N ALA A 14 5.64 -4.60 -3.88
CA ALA A 14 6.62 -3.55 -3.67
C ALA A 14 8.03 -4.12 -3.43
N ALA A 15 8.14 -5.22 -2.68
CA ALA A 15 9.42 -5.89 -2.45
C ALA A 15 10.04 -6.40 -3.75
N PHE A 16 9.27 -7.12 -4.59
CA PHE A 16 9.79 -7.64 -5.86
C PHE A 16 10.20 -6.54 -6.85
N VAL A 17 9.41 -5.47 -6.96
CA VAL A 17 9.77 -4.30 -7.78
C VAL A 17 11.09 -3.69 -7.30
N ASN A 18 11.25 -3.48 -6.00
CA ASN A 18 12.48 -2.90 -5.45
C ASN A 18 13.68 -3.83 -5.59
N CYS A 19 13.52 -5.14 -5.37
CA CYS A 19 14.59 -6.11 -5.57
C CYS A 19 15.08 -6.13 -7.03
N ALA A 20 14.17 -6.02 -8.01
CA ALA A 20 14.54 -5.88 -9.42
C ALA A 20 15.32 -4.57 -9.66
N LEU A 21 14.83 -3.44 -9.15
CA LEU A 21 15.49 -2.13 -9.32
C LEU A 21 16.87 -2.08 -8.67
N VAL A 22 17.05 -2.70 -7.50
CA VAL A 22 18.34 -2.83 -6.82
C VAL A 22 19.27 -3.77 -7.58
N ALA A 23 18.77 -4.90 -8.06
CA ALA A 23 19.56 -5.81 -8.89
C ALA A 23 20.11 -5.12 -10.14
N PHE A 24 19.29 -4.31 -10.82
CA PHE A 24 19.74 -3.49 -11.94
C PHE A 24 20.85 -2.51 -11.52
N ALA A 25 20.67 -1.75 -10.43
CA ALA A 25 21.66 -0.80 -9.95
C ALA A 25 23.00 -1.47 -9.60
N ILE A 26 22.98 -2.61 -8.91
CA ILE A 26 24.20 -3.34 -8.57
C ILE A 26 24.86 -3.89 -9.84
N GLY A 27 24.10 -4.44 -10.78
CA GLY A 27 24.64 -4.95 -12.05
C GLY A 27 25.30 -3.86 -12.90
N VAL A 28 24.73 -2.66 -12.93
CA VAL A 28 25.36 -1.50 -13.59
C VAL A 28 26.60 -1.01 -12.82
N SER A 29 26.60 -1.09 -11.49
CA SER A 29 27.76 -0.71 -10.66
C SER A 29 28.94 -1.66 -10.81
N ARG A 30 28.67 -2.96 -10.98
CA ARG A 30 29.66 -4.04 -11.01
C ARG A 30 29.99 -4.50 -12.43
N ARG A 31 29.89 -3.60 -13.41
CA ARG A 31 30.02 -3.93 -14.84
C ARG A 31 31.36 -4.60 -15.22
N GLU A 32 32.41 -4.38 -14.43
CA GLU A 32 33.73 -4.99 -14.61
C GLU A 32 33.82 -6.42 -14.05
N ASP A 33 32.94 -6.78 -13.11
CA ASP A 33 32.81 -8.12 -12.54
C ASP A 33 31.76 -8.92 -13.30
N LEU A 34 32.22 -9.83 -14.15
CA LEU A 34 31.37 -10.67 -15.01
C LEU A 34 30.43 -11.59 -14.19
N GLU A 35 30.90 -12.13 -13.07
CA GLU A 35 30.12 -13.05 -12.25
C GLU A 35 29.05 -12.30 -11.46
N GLY A 36 29.42 -11.21 -10.81
CA GLY A 36 28.48 -10.32 -10.13
C GLY A 36 27.43 -9.73 -11.07
N THR A 37 27.81 -9.37 -12.30
CA THR A 37 26.88 -8.91 -13.33
C THR A 37 25.90 -10.01 -13.76
N ARG A 38 26.35 -11.26 -13.84
CA ARG A 38 25.47 -12.39 -14.20
C ARG A 38 24.44 -12.69 -13.10
N ILE A 39 24.88 -12.72 -11.83
CA ILE A 39 23.99 -12.95 -10.68
C ILE A 39 22.92 -11.86 -10.60
N THR A 40 23.33 -10.60 -10.71
CA THR A 40 22.41 -9.45 -10.66
C THR A 40 21.47 -9.42 -11.86
N SER A 41 21.94 -9.81 -13.05
CA SER A 41 21.07 -9.99 -14.20
C SER A 41 20.00 -11.06 -13.94
N PHE A 42 20.33 -12.23 -13.39
CA PHE A 42 19.33 -13.25 -13.08
C PHE A 42 18.36 -12.79 -12.00
N ALA A 43 18.87 -12.17 -10.93
CA ALA A 43 18.03 -11.58 -9.89
C ALA A 43 17.04 -10.58 -10.47
N PHE A 44 17.48 -9.69 -11.38
CA PHE A 44 16.60 -8.73 -12.06
C PHE A 44 15.42 -9.42 -12.77
N PHE A 45 15.69 -10.45 -13.58
CA PHE A 45 14.64 -11.16 -14.32
C PHE A 45 13.72 -12.00 -13.42
N ILE A 46 14.27 -12.65 -12.38
CA ILE A 46 13.50 -13.40 -11.40
C ILE A 46 12.53 -12.47 -10.67
N PHE A 47 13.03 -11.36 -10.11
CA PHE A 47 12.19 -10.42 -9.37
C PHE A 47 11.20 -9.68 -10.28
N SER A 48 11.57 -9.40 -11.54
CA SER A 48 10.63 -8.88 -12.53
C SER A 48 9.50 -9.85 -12.82
N ALA A 49 9.80 -11.16 -12.94
CA ALA A 49 8.79 -12.20 -13.14
C ALA A 49 7.88 -12.35 -11.93
N LEU A 50 8.43 -12.30 -10.72
CA LEU A 50 7.66 -12.35 -9.48
C LEU A 50 6.76 -11.11 -9.31
N ALA A 51 7.27 -9.91 -9.64
CA ALA A 51 6.47 -8.69 -9.65
C ALA A 51 5.31 -8.77 -10.65
N PHE A 52 5.58 -9.30 -11.85
CA PHE A 52 4.58 -9.55 -12.88
C PHE A 52 3.53 -10.57 -12.44
N LEU A 53 3.94 -11.67 -11.79
CA LEU A 53 3.00 -12.68 -11.31
C LEU A 53 2.12 -12.16 -10.16
N THR A 54 2.66 -11.23 -9.36
CA THR A 54 1.95 -10.68 -8.19
C THR A 54 0.84 -9.69 -8.57
N LYS A 55 1.09 -8.80 -9.54
CA LYS A 55 0.14 -7.72 -9.89
C LYS A 55 0.05 -7.40 -11.38
N GLY A 56 0.56 -8.28 -12.23
CA GLY A 56 0.48 -8.15 -13.67
C GLY A 56 1.43 -7.12 -14.28
N PRO A 57 1.09 -6.61 -15.49
CA PRO A 57 1.90 -5.67 -16.27
C PRO A 57 2.34 -4.40 -15.53
N ALA A 58 1.56 -3.95 -14.54
CA ALA A 58 1.91 -2.79 -13.73
C ALA A 58 3.29 -2.94 -13.07
N GLY A 59 3.67 -4.14 -12.64
CA GLY A 59 5.00 -4.40 -12.07
C GLY A 59 6.14 -4.07 -13.04
N LEU A 60 5.99 -4.47 -14.30
CA LEU A 60 6.99 -4.20 -15.33
C LEU A 60 7.09 -2.71 -15.65
N MET A 61 5.96 -1.99 -15.64
CA MET A 61 5.96 -0.54 -15.85
C MET A 61 6.71 0.20 -14.73
N LEU A 62 6.50 -0.21 -13.48
CA LEU A 62 7.20 0.38 -12.33
C LEU A 62 8.70 0.06 -12.30
N ILE A 63 9.13 -1.03 -12.92
CA ILE A 63 10.55 -1.37 -13.08
C ILE A 63 11.16 -0.63 -14.28
N ALA A 64 10.48 -0.61 -15.42
CA ALA A 64 11.01 -0.03 -16.66
C ALA A 64 11.10 1.50 -16.60
N LEU A 65 10.08 2.18 -16.08
CA LEU A 65 10.00 3.63 -16.07
C LEU A 65 11.21 4.33 -15.39
N PRO A 66 11.65 3.94 -14.17
CA PRO A 66 12.83 4.55 -13.55
C PRO A 66 14.14 4.16 -14.23
N ILE A 67 14.25 2.95 -14.79
CA ILE A 67 15.43 2.50 -15.55
C ILE A 67 15.56 3.31 -16.84
N CYS A 68 14.46 3.53 -17.56
CA CYS A 68 14.43 4.37 -18.76
C CYS A 68 14.81 5.81 -18.43
N ALA A 69 14.23 6.40 -17.37
CA ALA A 69 14.58 7.74 -16.92
C ALA A 69 16.09 7.86 -16.59
N PHE A 70 16.64 6.85 -15.91
CA PHE A 70 18.06 6.78 -15.59
C PHE A 70 18.95 6.72 -16.83
N CYS A 71 18.69 5.80 -17.75
CA CYS A 71 19.52 5.65 -18.96
C CYS A 71 19.38 6.83 -19.93
N LEU A 72 18.23 7.54 -19.92
CA LEU A 72 18.06 8.80 -20.67
C LEU A 72 18.95 9.92 -20.11
N ILE A 73 19.09 10.04 -18.79
CA ILE A 73 19.95 11.05 -18.16
C ILE A 73 21.43 10.70 -18.28
N GLU A 74 21.78 9.43 -18.11
CA GLU A 74 23.13 8.91 -18.40
C GLU A 74 23.51 9.08 -19.89
N LYS A 75 22.52 9.27 -20.78
CA LYS A 75 22.66 9.22 -22.25
C LYS A 75 23.41 7.96 -22.72
N ASN A 76 23.28 6.87 -21.96
CA ASN A 76 24.07 5.67 -22.15
C ASN A 76 23.18 4.44 -22.06
N LEU A 77 22.66 4.01 -23.21
CA LEU A 77 21.86 2.78 -23.32
C LEU A 77 22.69 1.51 -23.12
N ALA A 78 24.03 1.60 -23.08
CA ALA A 78 24.87 0.45 -22.77
C ALA A 78 24.71 -0.04 -21.33
N CYS A 79 24.10 0.78 -20.44
CA CYS A 79 23.59 0.35 -19.12
C CYS A 79 22.75 -0.93 -19.23
N LEU A 80 21.93 -1.06 -20.29
CA LEU A 80 21.01 -2.20 -20.47
C LEU A 80 21.74 -3.47 -20.93
N ARG A 81 22.95 -3.35 -21.49
CA ARG A 81 23.73 -4.50 -21.96
C ARG A 81 24.32 -5.33 -20.81
N THR A 82 24.29 -4.84 -19.57
CA THR A 82 24.66 -5.62 -18.39
C THR A 82 23.65 -6.73 -18.10
N LEU A 83 22.42 -6.59 -18.61
CA LEU A 83 21.38 -7.59 -18.51
C LEU A 83 21.53 -8.61 -19.65
N ASN A 84 21.56 -9.89 -19.29
CA ASN A 84 21.49 -10.98 -20.25
C ASN A 84 20.06 -11.14 -20.73
N TRP A 85 19.64 -10.33 -21.70
CA TRP A 85 18.27 -10.28 -22.19
C TRP A 85 17.77 -11.63 -22.73
N TRP A 86 18.63 -12.42 -23.38
CA TRP A 86 18.21 -13.70 -23.95
C TRP A 86 17.88 -14.71 -22.85
N ILE A 87 18.87 -15.06 -22.01
CA ILE A 87 18.69 -16.05 -20.94
C ILE A 87 17.71 -15.52 -19.89
N GLY A 88 17.76 -14.22 -19.62
CA GLY A 88 16.88 -13.55 -18.69
C GLY A 88 15.40 -13.59 -19.11
N THR A 89 15.11 -13.36 -20.39
CA THR A 89 13.73 -13.46 -20.90
C THR A 89 13.23 -14.91 -20.85
N ILE A 90 14.08 -15.89 -21.18
CA ILE A 90 13.73 -17.31 -21.03
C ILE A 90 13.40 -17.63 -19.57
N LEU A 91 14.21 -17.15 -18.63
CA LEU A 91 13.98 -17.34 -17.19
C LEU A 91 12.69 -16.65 -16.72
N PHE A 92 12.45 -15.42 -17.17
CA PHE A 92 11.22 -14.68 -16.88
C PHE A 92 9.99 -15.46 -17.36
N CYS A 93 10.02 -15.96 -18.59
CA CYS A 93 8.93 -16.75 -19.17
C CYS A 93 8.75 -18.07 -18.42
N ALA A 94 9.84 -18.76 -18.07
CA ALA A 94 9.79 -20.01 -17.31
C ALA A 94 9.15 -19.85 -15.92
N ILE A 95 9.24 -18.67 -15.30
CA ILE A 95 8.62 -18.38 -14.00
C ILE A 95 7.16 -17.95 -14.17
N SER A 96 6.88 -17.05 -15.12
CA SER A 96 5.56 -16.41 -15.24
C SER A 96 4.55 -17.21 -16.06
N VAL A 97 4.96 -17.72 -17.22
CA VAL A 97 4.06 -18.33 -18.22
C VAL A 97 3.36 -19.60 -17.71
N PRO A 98 4.01 -20.53 -16.96
CA PRO A 98 3.35 -21.77 -16.54
C PRO A 98 2.05 -21.54 -15.78
N TRP A 99 2.01 -20.53 -14.91
CA TRP A 99 0.80 -20.21 -14.14
C TRP A 99 -0.33 -19.73 -15.06
N PHE A 100 -0.07 -18.75 -15.94
CA PHE A 100 -1.08 -18.23 -16.88
C PHE A 100 -1.57 -19.29 -17.87
N TYR A 101 -0.69 -20.22 -18.28
CA TYR A 101 -1.07 -21.34 -19.12
C TYR A 101 -2.02 -22.31 -18.40
N LEU A 102 -1.69 -22.67 -17.15
CA LEU A 102 -2.52 -23.59 -16.36
C LEU A 102 -3.88 -22.98 -16.00
N VAL A 103 -3.93 -21.69 -15.66
CA VAL A 103 -5.19 -21.00 -15.35
C VAL A 103 -6.07 -20.90 -16.60
N GLU A 104 -5.53 -20.55 -17.76
CA GLU A 104 -6.29 -20.49 -19.01
C GLU A 104 -6.83 -21.87 -19.43
N LYS A 105 -6.06 -22.93 -19.21
CA LYS A 105 -6.51 -24.31 -19.46
C LYS A 105 -7.66 -24.70 -18.53
N ALA A 106 -7.62 -24.27 -17.28
CA ALA A 106 -8.67 -24.57 -16.29
C ALA A 106 -9.92 -23.70 -16.47
N VAL A 107 -9.73 -22.43 -16.85
CA VAL A 107 -10.78 -21.42 -17.02
C VAL A 107 -10.51 -20.64 -18.31
N PRO A 108 -11.05 -21.10 -19.46
CA PRO A 108 -10.89 -20.41 -20.73
C PRO A 108 -11.37 -18.95 -20.66
N GLY A 109 -10.59 -18.01 -21.19
CA GLY A 109 -10.87 -16.57 -21.16
C GLY A 109 -10.34 -15.83 -19.93
N SER A 110 -9.72 -16.53 -18.97
CA SER A 110 -9.13 -15.93 -17.77
C SER A 110 -8.02 -14.92 -18.08
N ASN A 111 -7.16 -15.21 -19.05
CA ASN A 111 -6.05 -14.35 -19.44
C ASN A 111 -6.56 -13.07 -20.09
N TRP A 112 -7.55 -13.18 -20.97
CA TRP A 112 -8.17 -12.01 -21.59
C TRP A 112 -8.80 -11.11 -20.52
N TYR A 113 -9.55 -11.68 -19.58
CA TYR A 113 -10.10 -10.93 -18.46
C TYR A 113 -8.99 -10.28 -17.60
N PHE A 114 -7.95 -11.02 -17.24
CA PHE A 114 -6.87 -10.47 -16.40
C PHE A 114 -6.11 -9.33 -17.09
N PHE A 115 -5.65 -9.53 -18.32
CA PHE A 115 -4.83 -8.54 -19.02
C PHE A 115 -5.68 -7.37 -19.54
N VAL A 116 -6.82 -7.65 -20.17
CA VAL A 116 -7.64 -6.60 -20.79
C VAL A 116 -8.55 -5.94 -19.76
N HIS A 117 -9.36 -6.70 -19.03
CA HIS A 117 -10.31 -6.12 -18.07
C HIS A 117 -9.64 -5.53 -16.84
N GLU A 118 -8.87 -6.34 -16.11
CA GLU A 118 -8.35 -5.94 -14.79
C GLU A 118 -7.15 -4.99 -14.87
N ASN A 119 -6.37 -5.02 -15.95
CA ASN A 119 -5.20 -4.17 -16.10
C ASN A 119 -5.42 -3.01 -17.08
N PHE A 120 -5.84 -3.25 -18.32
CA PHE A 120 -5.99 -2.18 -19.31
C PHE A 120 -7.25 -1.32 -19.09
N LEU A 121 -8.43 -1.94 -19.06
CA LEU A 121 -9.70 -1.23 -18.93
C LEU A 121 -9.82 -0.56 -17.56
N ARG A 122 -9.42 -1.24 -16.49
CA ARG A 122 -9.42 -0.68 -15.12
C ARG A 122 -8.51 0.53 -14.96
N PHE A 123 -7.41 0.59 -15.71
CA PHE A 123 -6.48 1.73 -15.67
C PHE A 123 -7.06 2.96 -16.41
N LEU A 124 -7.69 2.75 -17.56
CA LEU A 124 -8.14 3.82 -18.46
C LEU A 124 -9.58 4.31 -18.22
N VAL A 125 -10.49 3.41 -17.86
CA VAL A 125 -11.95 3.67 -17.84
C VAL A 125 -12.42 4.04 -16.42
N LYS A 126 -13.19 5.13 -16.32
CA LYS A 126 -13.58 5.79 -15.07
C LYS A 126 -14.56 4.97 -14.20
N ASP A 127 -15.41 4.15 -14.82
CA ASP A 127 -16.57 3.52 -14.15
C ASP A 127 -16.68 2.01 -14.40
N TYR A 128 -15.57 1.32 -14.67
CA TYR A 128 -15.62 -0.12 -14.91
C TYR A 128 -15.63 -0.90 -13.58
N GLY A 129 -16.83 -1.14 -13.04
CA GLY A 129 -17.06 -2.04 -11.91
C GLY A 129 -16.71 -3.48 -12.30
N GLY A 130 -15.53 -3.95 -11.88
CA GLY A 130 -15.14 -5.36 -12.04
C GLY A 130 -15.89 -6.25 -11.06
N ARG A 131 -15.90 -7.57 -11.32
CA ARG A 131 -16.55 -8.58 -10.46
C ARG A 131 -16.03 -8.62 -9.00
N HIS A 132 -14.92 -7.94 -8.70
CA HIS A 132 -14.20 -8.04 -7.43
C HIS A 132 -14.01 -6.70 -6.67
N GLY A 133 -14.77 -5.64 -7.00
CA GLY A 133 -14.82 -4.44 -6.15
C GLY A 133 -15.26 -3.15 -6.83
N ALA A 134 -15.83 -2.24 -6.03
CA ALA A 134 -16.23 -0.89 -6.45
C ALA A 134 -15.01 -0.05 -6.86
N ALA A 135 -15.11 0.66 -7.98
CA ALA A 135 -14.06 1.56 -8.44
C ALA A 135 -13.90 2.75 -7.48
N HIS A 136 -12.72 2.92 -6.88
CA HIS A 136 -12.41 4.10 -6.07
C HIS A 136 -12.01 5.26 -6.97
N VAL A 137 -13.00 6.01 -7.46
CA VAL A 137 -12.80 7.13 -8.38
C VAL A 137 -12.17 8.30 -7.62
N HIS A 138 -10.89 8.55 -7.86
CA HIS A 138 -10.17 9.73 -7.38
C HIS A 138 -9.85 10.67 -8.54
N SER A 139 -9.60 11.96 -8.24
CA SER A 139 -9.10 12.90 -9.24
C SER A 139 -7.70 12.50 -9.73
N TYR A 140 -7.38 12.86 -10.98
CA TYR A 140 -6.04 12.64 -11.53
C TYR A 140 -4.98 13.30 -10.64
N GLY A 141 -3.89 12.58 -10.40
CA GLY A 141 -2.81 13.06 -9.54
C GLY A 141 -3.09 12.99 -8.03
N TYR A 142 -4.23 12.47 -7.58
CA TYR A 142 -4.49 12.29 -6.14
C TYR A 142 -3.43 11.39 -5.45
N ILE A 143 -2.75 10.52 -6.22
CA ILE A 143 -1.63 9.73 -5.70
C ILE A 143 -0.47 10.57 -5.15
N TRP A 144 -0.25 11.79 -5.67
CA TRP A 144 0.76 12.71 -5.12
C TRP A 144 0.41 13.15 -3.70
N LEU A 145 -0.87 13.38 -3.42
CA LEU A 145 -1.32 13.67 -2.05
C LEU A 145 -1.15 12.43 -1.16
N MET A 146 -1.51 11.25 -1.64
CA MET A 146 -1.28 9.98 -0.94
C MET A 146 0.20 9.78 -0.61
N LEU A 147 1.11 10.17 -1.51
CA LEU A 147 2.54 10.13 -1.26
C LEU A 147 2.94 11.05 -0.11
N LEU A 148 2.54 12.32 -0.15
CA LEU A 148 2.88 13.30 0.89
C LEU A 148 2.42 12.84 2.28
N ILE A 149 1.26 12.19 2.35
CA ILE A 149 0.75 11.57 3.58
C ILE A 149 1.61 10.35 3.96
N SER A 150 1.96 9.50 2.99
CA SER A 150 2.71 8.26 3.23
C SER A 150 4.14 8.47 3.70
N ILE A 151 4.78 9.57 3.28
CA ILE A 151 6.15 9.92 3.68
C ILE A 151 6.18 10.94 4.83
N PHE A 152 5.04 11.37 5.36
CA PHE A 152 5.00 12.25 6.52
C PHE A 152 5.82 11.64 7.68
N PRO A 153 6.69 12.42 8.35
CA PRO A 153 6.85 13.88 8.29
C PRO A 153 7.82 14.41 7.22
N TRP A 154 8.47 13.54 6.44
CA TRP A 154 9.51 13.88 5.47
C TRP A 154 8.99 14.56 4.19
N SER A 155 7.67 14.71 4.06
CA SER A 155 7.02 15.36 2.93
C SER A 155 7.45 16.81 2.72
N ALA A 156 7.70 17.56 3.80
CA ALA A 156 8.18 18.95 3.71
C ALA A 156 9.56 19.05 3.04
N LEU A 157 10.46 18.11 3.30
CA LEU A 157 11.78 18.06 2.64
C LEU A 157 11.64 17.75 1.15
N LEU A 158 10.79 16.77 0.82
CA LEU A 158 10.56 16.38 -0.56
C LEU A 158 9.97 17.55 -1.38
N VAL A 159 8.96 18.25 -0.84
CA VAL A 159 8.34 19.41 -1.50
C VAL A 159 9.33 20.57 -1.65
N ARG A 160 10.14 20.83 -0.62
CA ARG A 160 11.20 21.85 -0.68
C ARG A 160 12.14 21.58 -1.86
N ASP A 161 12.66 20.35 -1.96
CA ASP A 161 13.69 20.03 -2.93
C ASP A 161 13.17 19.91 -4.37
N LEU A 162 11.95 19.41 -4.56
CA LEU A 162 11.32 19.34 -5.87
C LEU A 162 10.85 20.71 -6.40
N PHE A 163 10.24 21.55 -5.55
CA PHE A 163 9.54 22.77 -6.01
C PHE A 163 10.25 24.08 -5.68
N PHE A 164 10.78 24.22 -4.46
CA PHE A 164 11.38 25.47 -4.00
C PHE A 164 12.88 25.57 -4.26
N SER A 165 13.48 24.45 -4.69
CA SER A 165 14.88 24.31 -4.96
C SER A 165 15.16 24.12 -6.46
N ALA A 166 14.38 24.73 -7.35
CA ALA A 166 14.65 24.70 -8.80
C ALA A 166 16.08 25.15 -9.16
N LYS A 167 16.67 26.08 -8.39
CA LYS A 167 18.10 26.43 -8.47
C LYS A 167 19.01 25.33 -7.91
N SER A 168 18.63 24.63 -6.85
CA SER A 168 19.38 23.49 -6.29
C SER A 168 19.33 22.23 -7.16
N PHE A 169 18.22 21.97 -7.85
CA PHE A 169 18.14 20.89 -8.85
C PHE A 169 19.00 21.22 -10.07
N SER A 170 19.10 22.50 -10.46
CA SER A 170 20.09 22.95 -11.46
C SER A 170 21.55 22.89 -10.94
N SER A 171 21.74 22.99 -9.61
CA SER A 171 23.04 22.81 -8.95
C SER A 171 23.41 21.34 -8.73
N PHE A 172 22.44 20.42 -8.79
CA PHE A 172 22.65 18.98 -8.82
C PHE A 172 23.25 18.62 -10.19
N LYS A 173 24.55 18.88 -10.34
CA LYS A 173 25.30 18.41 -11.49
C LYS A 173 25.28 16.89 -11.43
N TYR A 174 24.64 16.29 -12.43
CA TYR A 174 24.71 14.87 -12.68
C TYR A 174 26.17 14.45 -12.77
N ASN A 175 26.62 13.66 -11.79
CA ASN A 175 28.01 13.20 -11.67
C ASN A 175 28.03 11.81 -11.02
N SER A 176 29.25 11.28 -10.81
CA SER A 176 29.45 9.96 -10.21
C SER A 176 28.88 9.84 -8.79
N GLU A 177 28.79 10.92 -8.03
CA GLU A 177 28.29 10.95 -6.65
C GLU A 177 26.75 11.01 -6.60
N THR A 178 26.13 11.77 -7.50
CA THR A 178 24.67 12.02 -7.48
C THR A 178 23.86 11.04 -8.33
N ARG A 179 24.51 10.23 -9.19
CA ARG A 179 23.83 9.27 -10.08
C ARG A 179 22.87 8.32 -9.34
N TRP A 180 23.28 7.78 -8.19
CA TRP A 180 22.50 6.78 -7.45
C TRP A 180 21.38 7.39 -6.62
N PRO A 181 21.59 8.52 -5.91
CA PRO A 181 20.48 9.29 -5.35
C PRO A 181 19.43 9.68 -6.40
N ILE A 182 19.85 10.13 -7.59
CA ILE A 182 18.93 10.47 -8.68
C ILE A 182 18.18 9.24 -9.20
N TYR A 183 18.87 8.09 -9.35
CA TYR A 183 18.20 6.83 -9.66
C TYR A 183 17.15 6.45 -8.60
N ALA A 184 17.49 6.56 -7.32
CA ALA A 184 16.58 6.29 -6.22
C ALA A 184 15.37 7.23 -6.23
N LEU A 185 15.56 8.50 -6.60
CA LEU A 185 14.47 9.45 -6.82
C LEU A 185 13.55 9.00 -7.96
N PHE A 186 14.09 8.52 -9.09
CA PHE A 186 13.25 7.98 -10.17
C PHE A 186 12.48 6.74 -9.74
N CYS A 187 13.13 5.81 -9.04
CA CYS A 187 12.45 4.65 -8.44
C CYS A 187 11.31 5.12 -7.52
N GLY A 188 11.54 6.19 -6.76
CA GLY A 188 10.58 6.77 -5.85
C GLY A 188 9.37 7.46 -6.51
N LEU A 189 9.61 8.18 -7.60
CA LEU A 189 8.59 8.92 -8.33
C LEU A 189 7.86 8.06 -9.37
N ALA A 190 8.42 6.91 -9.76
CA ALA A 190 7.85 6.07 -10.81
C ALA A 190 6.39 5.67 -10.57
N PRO A 191 5.97 5.23 -9.36
CA PRO A 191 4.56 4.92 -9.12
C PRO A 191 3.67 6.16 -9.18
N MET A 192 4.17 7.33 -8.77
CA MET A 192 3.40 8.58 -8.87
C MET A 192 3.13 8.94 -10.32
N VAL A 193 4.18 8.93 -11.15
CA VAL A 193 4.08 9.25 -12.58
C VAL A 193 3.15 8.27 -13.28
N PHE A 194 3.31 6.96 -13.03
CA PHE A 194 2.50 5.93 -13.65
C PHE A 194 1.03 6.02 -13.23
N PHE A 195 0.74 6.04 -11.93
CA PHE A 195 -0.64 6.03 -11.42
C PHE A 195 -1.32 7.42 -11.43
N THR A 196 -0.61 8.50 -11.79
CA THR A 196 -1.25 9.81 -12.01
C THR A 196 -2.37 9.72 -13.05
N PHE A 197 -2.20 8.85 -14.05
CA PHE A 197 -3.17 8.65 -15.13
C PHE A 197 -4.19 7.54 -14.83
N ALA A 198 -4.05 6.83 -13.71
CA ALA A 198 -4.94 5.73 -13.34
C ALA A 198 -6.27 6.26 -12.77
N ARG A 199 -7.38 5.65 -13.18
CA ARG A 199 -8.72 5.99 -12.70
C ARG A 199 -9.05 5.39 -11.33
N SER A 200 -8.52 4.21 -11.04
CA SER A 200 -8.68 3.50 -9.77
C SER A 200 -7.34 3.38 -9.07
N ILE A 201 -7.17 4.09 -7.95
CA ILE A 201 -5.94 4.10 -7.17
C ILE A 201 -6.22 3.78 -5.71
N LEU A 202 -5.32 3.00 -5.10
CA LEU A 202 -5.34 2.72 -3.66
C LEU A 202 -4.12 3.37 -3.00
N PRO A 203 -4.21 3.77 -1.72
CA PRO A 203 -3.06 4.31 -0.97
C PRO A 203 -1.82 3.41 -1.02
N ALA A 204 -2.01 2.08 -1.05
CA ALA A 204 -0.93 1.11 -1.13
C ALA A 204 -0.10 1.20 -2.42
N TYR A 205 -0.58 1.86 -3.48
CA TYR A 205 0.13 1.98 -4.75
C TYR A 205 1.37 2.89 -4.66
N VAL A 206 1.49 3.65 -3.58
CA VAL A 206 2.66 4.45 -3.25
C VAL A 206 3.84 3.57 -2.79
N LEU A 207 3.55 2.39 -2.21
CA LEU A 207 4.54 1.55 -1.52
C LEU A 207 5.81 1.24 -2.33
N PRO A 208 5.74 0.88 -3.62
CA PRO A 208 6.94 0.55 -4.39
C PRO A 208 7.94 1.70 -4.48
N GLY A 209 7.49 2.96 -4.37
CA GLY A 209 8.35 4.14 -4.45
C GLY A 209 8.97 4.53 -3.10
N ILE A 210 8.45 4.04 -1.98
CA ILE A 210 8.90 4.45 -0.64
C ILE A 210 10.40 4.18 -0.43
N PRO A 211 10.95 2.98 -0.74
CA PRO A 211 12.38 2.72 -0.51
C PRO A 211 13.30 3.65 -1.30
N GLY A 212 12.97 3.94 -2.57
CA GLY A 212 13.72 4.87 -3.41
C GLY A 212 13.72 6.29 -2.83
N LEU A 213 12.56 6.79 -2.39
CA LEU A 213 12.46 8.09 -1.74
C LEU A 213 13.20 8.13 -0.40
N SER A 214 13.18 7.06 0.38
CA SER A 214 13.93 6.98 1.64
C SER A 214 15.44 7.11 1.41
N ILE A 215 15.99 6.44 0.39
CA ILE A 215 17.41 6.54 0.04
C ILE A 215 17.75 7.96 -0.43
N PHE A 216 16.92 8.55 -1.30
CA PHE A 216 17.14 9.91 -1.80
C PHE A 216 17.08 10.95 -0.66
N LEU A 217 16.06 10.88 0.19
CA LEU A 217 15.93 11.80 1.34
C LEU A 217 17.05 11.60 2.35
N GLY A 218 17.52 10.36 2.56
CA GLY A 218 18.68 10.08 3.38
C GLY A 218 19.94 10.78 2.84
N TYR A 219 20.16 10.73 1.53
CA TYR A 219 21.25 11.46 0.88
C TYR A 219 21.11 12.98 1.04
N VAL A 220 19.91 13.54 0.84
CA VAL A 220 19.64 14.97 1.05
C VAL A 220 19.95 15.41 2.47
N ILE A 221 19.50 14.65 3.47
CA ILE A 221 19.76 14.95 4.89
C ILE A 221 21.26 14.89 5.18
N TYR A 222 21.95 13.90 4.61
CA TYR A 222 23.40 13.78 4.72
C TYR A 222 24.13 15.00 4.13
N GLU A 223 23.79 15.42 2.91
CA GLU A 223 24.39 16.60 2.26
C GLU A 223 24.15 17.90 3.05
N ILE A 224 22.96 18.06 3.64
CA ILE A 224 22.64 19.22 4.49
C ILE A 224 23.44 19.20 5.80
N SER A 225 23.80 18.00 6.28
CA SER A 225 24.60 17.85 7.50
C SER A 225 26.05 18.31 7.31
N LEU A 226 26.53 18.39 6.07
CA LEU A 226 27.93 18.69 5.79
C LEU A 226 28.23 20.20 5.97
N PRO A 227 29.33 20.59 6.64
CA PRO A 227 29.72 21.99 6.85
C PRO A 227 29.93 22.81 5.57
N GLN A 228 30.19 22.13 4.44
CA GLN A 228 30.43 22.74 3.12
C GLN A 228 29.30 22.44 2.12
N SER A 229 28.05 22.31 2.59
CA SER A 229 26.93 21.93 1.72
C SER A 229 26.78 22.87 0.52
N LYS A 230 26.75 22.29 -0.69
CA LYS A 230 26.49 23.01 -1.95
C LYS A 230 25.00 23.33 -2.14
N ILE A 231 24.14 22.73 -1.32
CA ILE A 231 22.69 22.94 -1.31
C ILE A 231 22.39 24.20 -0.50
N SER A 232 22.15 25.31 -1.19
CA SER A 232 21.79 26.58 -0.53
C SER A 232 20.39 26.46 0.08
N ILE A 233 20.32 26.30 1.41
CA ILE A 233 19.08 26.54 2.15
C ILE A 233 18.82 28.05 2.09
N SER A 234 17.90 28.49 1.24
CA SER A 234 17.53 29.90 1.10
C SER A 234 17.08 30.47 2.45
N ARG A 235 17.82 31.46 2.98
CA ARG A 235 17.53 32.50 4.01
C ARG A 235 16.74 32.15 5.29
N PHE A 236 16.03 31.03 5.42
CA PHE A 236 15.15 30.73 6.55
C PHE A 236 15.87 30.15 7.77
N SER A 237 17.15 29.78 7.67
CA SER A 237 17.86 29.13 8.79
C SER A 237 19.34 29.52 8.92
N ARG A 238 19.72 30.76 8.56
CA ARG A 238 21.11 31.23 8.72
C ARG A 238 21.58 31.30 10.19
N GLY A 239 20.70 31.03 11.16
CA GLY A 239 21.00 31.03 12.61
C GLY A 239 20.77 29.70 13.33
N TYR A 240 20.28 28.65 12.67
CA TYR A 240 20.08 27.34 13.29
C TYR A 240 20.45 26.28 12.26
N TYR A 241 21.65 25.72 12.38
CA TYR A 241 21.89 24.34 11.95
C TYR A 241 21.34 23.49 13.09
N PRO A 242 20.05 23.07 13.09
CA PRO A 242 19.68 22.03 14.04
C PRO A 242 20.59 20.86 13.73
N ASN A 243 21.32 20.36 14.73
CA ASN A 243 22.02 19.09 14.65
C ASN A 243 21.08 18.13 13.91
N THR A 244 21.55 17.46 12.87
CA THR A 244 20.69 16.59 12.07
C THR A 244 20.07 15.48 12.90
N ALA A 245 20.69 15.14 14.03
CA ALA A 245 20.11 14.37 15.12
C ALA A 245 18.85 15.00 15.73
N VAL A 246 18.80 16.31 15.97
CA VAL A 246 17.62 17.05 16.47
C VAL A 246 16.51 17.06 15.42
N LEU A 247 16.84 17.28 14.14
CA LEU A 247 15.85 17.24 13.06
C LEU A 247 15.24 15.84 12.94
N ALA A 248 16.09 14.80 12.87
CA ALA A 248 15.65 13.40 12.83
C ALA A 248 14.83 13.02 14.08
N SER A 249 15.27 13.41 15.28
CA SER A 249 14.56 13.13 16.54
C SER A 249 13.20 13.82 16.59
N SER A 250 13.13 15.10 16.18
CA SER A 250 11.86 15.83 16.11
C SER A 250 10.88 15.18 15.13
N MET A 251 11.39 14.65 14.02
CA MET A 251 10.59 13.94 13.03
C MET A 251 10.09 12.57 13.53
N VAL A 252 10.91 11.82 14.28
CA VAL A 252 10.47 10.59 14.94
C VAL A 252 9.37 10.90 15.96
N VAL A 253 9.49 11.96 16.75
CA VAL A 253 8.46 12.39 17.71
C VAL A 253 7.16 12.75 16.99
N VAL A 254 7.22 13.51 15.90
CA VAL A 254 6.05 13.85 15.07
C VAL A 254 5.42 12.60 14.47
N MET A 255 6.22 11.61 14.04
CA MET A 255 5.71 10.34 13.51
C MET A 255 4.98 9.54 14.60
N LEU A 256 5.55 9.42 15.80
CA LEU A 256 4.94 8.73 16.94
C LEU A 256 3.65 9.42 17.39
N ALA A 257 3.65 10.75 17.45
CA ALA A 257 2.45 11.54 17.75
C ALA A 257 1.36 11.35 16.68
N GLY A 258 1.72 11.38 15.39
CA GLY A 258 0.80 11.11 14.29
C GLY A 258 0.22 9.70 14.36
N LEU A 259 1.03 8.70 14.73
CA LEU A 259 0.57 7.33 14.93
C LEU A 259 -0.44 7.24 16.08
N LEU A 260 -0.16 7.89 17.22
CA LEU A 260 -1.07 7.95 18.37
C LEU A 260 -2.41 8.63 18.01
N VAL A 261 -2.38 9.68 17.19
CA VAL A 261 -3.59 10.37 16.71
C VAL A 261 -4.37 9.53 15.69
N ALA A 262 -3.69 8.73 14.87
CA ALA A 262 -4.31 7.87 13.86
C ALA A 262 -4.92 6.59 14.45
N MET A 263 -4.36 6.05 15.54
CA MET A 263 -4.80 4.80 16.19
C MET A 263 -6.33 4.71 16.45
N PRO A 264 -7.03 5.75 16.94
CA PRO A 264 -8.48 5.72 17.14
C PRO A 264 -9.32 5.56 15.86
N PHE A 265 -8.77 5.95 14.71
CA PHE A 265 -9.44 5.94 13.40
C PHE A 265 -9.20 4.66 12.60
N ILE A 266 -8.20 3.85 12.99
CA ILE A 266 -8.00 2.52 12.43
C ILE A 266 -9.11 1.62 12.99
N GLU A 267 -10.19 1.42 12.23
CA GLU A 267 -11.27 0.50 12.58
C GLU A 267 -10.76 -0.95 12.54
N PRO A 268 -10.58 -1.62 13.69
CA PRO A 268 -10.02 -2.97 13.71
C PRO A 268 -10.98 -4.00 13.08
N ASN A 269 -12.29 -3.72 13.10
CA ASN A 269 -13.33 -4.74 12.94
C ASN A 269 -14.02 -4.79 11.56
N LYS A 270 -13.51 -4.10 10.52
CA LYS A 270 -14.18 -4.06 9.20
C LYS A 270 -14.45 -5.46 8.62
N SER A 271 -13.55 -6.41 8.85
CA SER A 271 -13.68 -7.78 8.34
C SER A 271 -14.74 -8.58 9.09
N ALA A 272 -14.85 -8.40 10.41
CA ALA A 272 -15.86 -9.07 11.23
C ALA A 272 -17.28 -8.54 10.95
N SER A 273 -17.42 -7.24 10.67
CA SER A 273 -18.74 -6.66 10.35
C SER A 273 -19.34 -7.21 9.05
N ALA A 274 -18.54 -7.46 8.02
CA ALA A 274 -19.06 -8.00 6.75
C ALA A 274 -19.56 -9.45 6.91
N ILE A 275 -18.87 -10.26 7.71
CA ILE A 275 -19.30 -11.63 8.03
C ILE A 275 -20.57 -11.62 8.88
N LEU A 276 -20.66 -10.70 9.85
CA LEU A 276 -21.85 -10.53 10.68
C LEU A 276 -23.08 -10.10 9.86
N GLU A 277 -22.91 -9.25 8.84
CA GLU A 277 -24.00 -8.85 7.94
C GLU A 277 -24.55 -10.04 7.15
N VAL A 278 -23.69 -10.88 6.57
CA VAL A 278 -24.13 -12.08 5.84
C VAL A 278 -24.85 -13.05 6.76
N ILE A 279 -24.32 -13.29 7.96
CA ILE A 279 -24.96 -14.17 8.96
C ILE A 279 -26.32 -13.61 9.41
N ALA A 280 -26.44 -12.29 9.57
CA ALA A 280 -27.69 -11.63 9.93
C ALA A 280 -28.73 -11.64 8.79
N ASP A 281 -28.28 -11.69 7.53
CA ASP A 281 -29.16 -11.77 6.37
C ASP A 281 -29.65 -13.19 6.08
N GLU A 282 -28.82 -14.21 6.35
CA GLU A 282 -29.17 -15.63 6.20
C GLU A 282 -29.94 -16.22 7.40
N SER A 283 -29.85 -15.63 8.60
CA SER A 283 -30.59 -16.11 9.77
C SER A 283 -32.11 -15.93 9.60
N ARG A 284 -32.86 -17.03 9.49
CA ARG A 284 -34.33 -16.99 9.27
C ARG A 284 -35.17 -16.84 10.55
N GLY A 285 -34.53 -16.72 11.73
CA GLY A 285 -35.20 -16.58 13.02
C GLY A 285 -35.67 -15.16 13.34
N THR A 286 -36.50 -15.03 14.40
CA THR A 286 -36.94 -13.77 15.04
C THR A 286 -35.82 -13.03 15.75
N ASP A 287 -34.63 -13.62 15.83
CA ASP A 287 -33.46 -13.06 16.49
C ASP A 287 -33.06 -11.72 15.83
N THR A 288 -33.32 -10.63 16.56
CA THR A 288 -33.18 -9.25 16.10
C THR A 288 -31.74 -8.74 16.17
N VAL A 289 -30.84 -9.53 16.76
CA VAL A 289 -29.52 -9.09 17.21
C VAL A 289 -28.45 -10.14 16.90
N VAL A 290 -27.52 -9.80 16.02
CA VAL A 290 -26.32 -10.62 15.73
C VAL A 290 -25.07 -9.85 16.14
N GLY A 291 -24.22 -10.45 16.99
CA GLY A 291 -22.96 -9.83 17.42
C GLY A 291 -21.88 -10.84 17.79
N VAL A 292 -20.62 -10.41 17.74
CA VAL A 292 -19.47 -11.22 18.18
C VAL A 292 -19.16 -10.89 19.64
N THR A 293 -19.18 -11.91 20.51
CA THR A 293 -18.88 -11.76 21.95
C THR A 293 -17.39 -11.80 22.28
N THR A 294 -16.56 -12.27 21.36
CA THR A 294 -15.11 -12.39 21.57
C THR A 294 -14.37 -11.17 21.03
N ALA A 295 -13.62 -10.51 21.91
CA ALA A 295 -12.76 -9.40 21.56
C ALA A 295 -11.61 -9.86 20.65
N ASN A 296 -11.80 -9.82 19.33
CA ASN A 296 -10.67 -9.85 18.40
C ASN A 296 -10.10 -8.44 18.33
N ASN A 297 -9.23 -8.10 19.28
CA ASN A 297 -8.35 -6.95 19.12
C ASN A 297 -7.26 -7.39 18.13
N TYR A 298 -7.33 -6.91 16.90
CA TYR A 298 -6.54 -7.31 15.71
C TYR A 298 -5.01 -7.13 15.77
N SER A 299 -4.42 -6.95 16.96
CA SER A 299 -2.97 -6.70 17.10
C SER A 299 -2.11 -7.98 17.25
N PRO A 300 -2.49 -9.02 18.03
CA PRO A 300 -1.63 -10.18 18.26
C PRO A 300 -1.50 -11.11 17.04
N PHE A 301 -2.53 -11.17 16.18
CA PHE A 301 -2.59 -12.08 15.03
C PHE A 301 -1.34 -12.02 14.13
N TRP A 302 -0.78 -10.82 13.94
CA TRP A 302 0.38 -10.60 13.06
C TRP A 302 1.71 -10.38 13.80
N THR A 303 1.68 -10.05 15.09
CA THR A 303 2.88 -9.62 15.83
C THR A 303 3.44 -10.66 16.79
N SER A 304 2.64 -11.63 17.26
CA SER A 304 3.05 -12.56 18.32
C SER A 304 3.00 -14.05 17.93
N GLY A 305 2.78 -14.40 16.66
CA GLY A 305 2.72 -15.80 16.22
C GLY A 305 1.55 -16.60 16.81
N ALA A 306 0.53 -15.93 17.34
CA ALA A 306 -0.58 -16.54 18.08
C ALA A 306 -1.69 -17.13 17.18
N TYR A 307 -1.42 -17.38 15.89
CA TYR A 307 -2.43 -17.84 14.93
C TYR A 307 -3.12 -19.15 15.36
N GLU A 308 -2.37 -20.07 16.00
CA GLU A 308 -2.92 -21.34 16.51
C GLU A 308 -3.86 -21.14 17.71
N GLN A 309 -3.62 -20.14 18.55
CA GLN A 309 -4.48 -19.81 19.70
C GLN A 309 -5.76 -19.07 19.29
N GLU A 310 -5.78 -18.42 18.14
CA GLU A 310 -6.92 -17.63 17.66
C GLU A 310 -7.85 -18.45 16.76
N LEU A 311 -7.31 -19.32 15.88
CA LEU A 311 -8.11 -20.26 15.07
C LEU A 311 -8.81 -21.35 15.91
N SER A 312 -8.27 -21.65 17.09
CA SER A 312 -8.86 -22.63 18.03
C SER A 312 -9.95 -22.05 18.92
N ARG A 313 -10.15 -20.71 18.92
CA ARG A 313 -11.24 -20.09 19.67
C ARG A 313 -12.52 -20.12 18.84
N PRO A 314 -13.56 -20.86 19.25
CA PRO A 314 -14.83 -20.82 18.53
C PRO A 314 -15.34 -19.39 18.51
N LEU A 315 -15.65 -18.91 17.30
CA LEU A 315 -16.27 -17.60 17.10
C LEU A 315 -17.65 -17.66 17.74
N LYS A 316 -17.79 -17.12 18.96
CA LYS A 316 -19.05 -17.12 19.69
C LYS A 316 -19.94 -16.01 19.13
N ILE A 317 -20.68 -16.37 18.09
CA ILE A 317 -21.84 -15.63 17.61
C ILE A 317 -22.93 -15.89 18.64
N ALA A 318 -23.42 -14.83 19.26
CA ALA A 318 -24.56 -14.94 20.15
C ALA A 318 -25.74 -14.24 19.52
N PHE A 319 -26.82 -14.99 19.44
CA PHE A 319 -28.15 -14.52 19.11
C PHE A 319 -28.78 -14.17 20.46
N ALA A 320 -29.24 -12.92 20.60
CA ALA A 320 -29.96 -12.49 21.78
C ALA A 320 -31.39 -12.18 21.40
N ASP A 321 -32.33 -12.71 22.18
CA ASP A 321 -33.70 -12.27 22.12
C ASP A 321 -33.84 -10.89 22.79
N GLN A 322 -34.94 -10.20 22.53
CA GLN A 322 -35.18 -8.80 22.92
C GLN A 322 -35.00 -8.56 24.44
N SER A 323 -35.23 -9.58 25.27
CA SER A 323 -35.09 -9.55 26.73
C SER A 323 -33.66 -9.64 27.27
N ASP A 324 -32.71 -10.15 26.48
CA ASP A 324 -31.37 -10.54 26.98
C ASP A 324 -30.30 -9.44 26.79
N LEU A 325 -30.66 -8.35 26.12
CA LEU A 325 -29.78 -7.24 25.78
C LEU A 325 -29.18 -6.50 26.99
N ARG A 326 -29.87 -6.47 28.13
CA ARG A 326 -29.39 -5.77 29.36
C ARG A 326 -28.15 -6.42 29.97
N ASN A 327 -28.02 -7.74 29.87
CA ASN A 327 -26.97 -8.50 30.55
C ASN A 327 -25.81 -8.88 29.63
N ALA A 328 -25.96 -8.66 28.33
CA ALA A 328 -25.02 -9.17 27.36
C ALA A 328 -23.88 -8.19 27.05
N LYS A 329 -22.64 -8.71 27.07
CA LYS A 329 -21.43 -7.98 26.68
C LYS A 329 -21.19 -8.18 25.18
N PHE A 330 -21.95 -7.49 24.33
CA PHE A 330 -21.78 -7.55 22.88
C PHE A 330 -20.86 -6.44 22.34
N LYS A 331 -20.13 -6.73 21.26
CA LYS A 331 -19.47 -5.74 20.39
C LYS A 331 -19.83 -6.03 18.93
N ASN A 332 -20.02 -4.97 18.13
CA ASN A 332 -20.47 -5.04 16.73
C ASN A 332 -21.83 -5.73 16.58
N LEU A 333 -22.87 -5.09 17.09
CA LEU A 333 -24.26 -5.56 17.04
C LEU A 333 -24.93 -5.09 15.74
N ILE A 334 -25.67 -5.96 15.07
CA ILE A 334 -26.53 -5.60 13.92
C ILE A 334 -28.00 -5.75 14.34
N VAL A 335 -28.80 -4.68 14.17
CA VAL A 335 -30.23 -4.62 14.51
C VAL A 335 -31.06 -4.49 13.23
N ARG A 336 -32.14 -5.27 13.10
CA ARG A 336 -33.04 -5.24 11.94
C ARG A 336 -33.98 -4.02 11.97
N ASP A 337 -34.01 -3.27 10.86
CA ASP A 337 -34.60 -1.93 10.76
C ASP A 337 -36.15 -1.89 10.75
N GLY A 338 -36.84 -3.03 10.62
CA GLY A 338 -38.30 -3.08 10.65
C GLY A 338 -38.93 -2.86 12.03
N GLU A 339 -38.16 -3.12 13.10
CA GLU A 339 -38.62 -3.04 14.50
C GLU A 339 -37.82 -2.01 15.33
N ALA A 340 -36.78 -1.42 14.73
CA ALA A 340 -35.79 -0.59 15.43
C ALA A 340 -36.37 0.69 16.05
N TYR A 341 -37.37 1.33 15.41
CA TYR A 341 -37.93 2.59 15.90
C TYR A 341 -38.70 2.43 17.23
N ASN A 342 -39.62 1.48 17.31
CA ASN A 342 -40.39 1.20 18.53
C ASN A 342 -39.49 0.65 19.63
N PHE A 343 -38.56 -0.24 19.24
CA PHE A 343 -37.56 -0.82 20.13
C PHE A 343 -36.67 0.25 20.81
N LEU A 344 -36.14 1.21 20.03
CA LEU A 344 -35.29 2.29 20.56
C LEU A 344 -36.03 3.26 21.46
N ASN A 345 -37.34 3.45 21.23
CA ASN A 345 -38.17 4.30 22.08
C ASN A 345 -38.44 3.67 23.44
N GLU A 346 -38.74 2.37 23.49
CA GLU A 346 -39.00 1.65 24.75
C GLU A 346 -37.72 1.40 25.57
N HIS A 347 -36.59 1.20 24.90
CA HIS A 347 -35.35 0.73 25.55
C HIS A 347 -34.20 1.75 25.52
N ARG A 348 -34.53 3.02 25.28
CA ARG A 348 -33.57 4.13 25.09
C ARG A 348 -32.48 4.21 26.16
N GLU A 349 -32.81 3.96 27.43
CA GLU A 349 -31.84 4.01 28.54
C GLU A 349 -30.89 2.81 28.56
N SER A 350 -31.44 1.59 28.45
CA SER A 350 -30.63 0.37 28.32
C SER A 350 -29.75 0.42 27.07
N TYR A 351 -30.28 0.99 25.99
CA TYR A 351 -29.55 1.23 24.75
C TYR A 351 -28.41 2.23 24.94
N ARG A 352 -28.61 3.36 25.63
CA ARG A 352 -27.54 4.33 25.94
C ARG A 352 -26.43 3.69 26.79
N GLU A 353 -26.81 2.86 27.76
CA GLU A 353 -25.86 2.16 28.61
C GLU A 353 -25.04 1.14 27.81
N VAL A 354 -25.69 0.36 26.95
CA VAL A 354 -25.02 -0.58 26.05
C VAL A 354 -24.16 0.18 25.04
N ALA A 355 -24.67 1.28 24.46
CA ALA A 355 -23.97 2.16 23.52
C ALA A 355 -22.64 2.70 24.05
N SER A 356 -22.58 2.99 25.34
CA SER A 356 -21.36 3.44 26.02
C SER A 356 -20.24 2.39 26.07
N ARG A 357 -20.55 1.11 25.83
CA ARG A 357 -19.62 -0.03 25.98
C ARG A 357 -18.90 -0.43 24.67
N GLY A 358 -19.18 0.19 23.52
CA GLY A 358 -18.57 -0.19 22.22
C GLY A 358 -18.77 0.78 21.04
N LYS A 359 -18.24 0.41 19.86
CA LYS A 359 -18.51 1.08 18.55
C LYS A 359 -19.61 0.29 17.79
N TRP A 360 -20.52 0.99 17.11
CA TRP A 360 -21.77 0.45 16.54
C TRP A 360 -21.84 0.64 15.02
N ARG A 361 -22.50 -0.28 14.29
CA ARG A 361 -22.92 -0.10 12.90
C ARG A 361 -24.35 -0.59 12.71
N TRP A 362 -25.15 0.20 12.00
CA TRP A 362 -26.53 -0.13 11.65
C TRP A 362 -26.56 -0.80 10.28
N TYR A 363 -27.41 -1.81 10.11
CA TYR A 363 -27.60 -2.49 8.84
C TYR A 363 -29.10 -2.50 8.50
N THR A 364 -29.42 -1.96 7.34
CA THR A 364 -30.76 -2.01 6.77
C THR A 364 -30.78 -3.12 5.72
N ARG A 365 -31.69 -4.09 5.86
CA ARG A 365 -31.81 -5.19 4.89
C ARG A 365 -32.19 -4.62 3.53
N ASN A 366 -31.50 -5.03 2.47
CA ASN A 366 -31.82 -4.60 1.12
C ASN A 366 -33.06 -5.37 0.63
N THR A 367 -34.25 -4.82 0.85
CA THR A 367 -35.54 -5.44 0.48
C THR A 367 -35.79 -5.50 -1.03
N GLN A 368 -34.89 -4.99 -1.87
CA GLN A 368 -35.03 -5.02 -3.34
C GLN A 368 -34.60 -6.35 -4.00
N ALA A 369 -34.03 -7.30 -3.27
CA ALA A 369 -33.57 -8.59 -3.84
C ALA A 369 -34.63 -9.69 -3.86
N THR A 370 -35.83 -9.44 -3.33
CA THR A 370 -36.95 -10.38 -3.36
C THR A 370 -38.16 -9.74 -4.01
N ASN A 371 -38.19 -9.76 -5.34
CA ASN A 371 -39.39 -9.90 -6.16
C ASN A 371 -39.03 -10.48 -7.52
#